data_AF-A0A2E1KCC5-F1
#
_entry.id   AF-A0A2E1KCC5-F1
#
_cell.length_a   1.000
_cell.length_b   1.000
_cell.length_c   1.000
_cell.angle_alpha   90.00
_cell.angle_beta   90.00
_cell.angle_gamma   90.00
#
_symmetry.space_group_name_H-M   'P 1'
#
loop_
_entity.id
_entity.type
_entity.pdbx_description
1 polymer ?
#
loop_
_entity_poly.entity_id
_entity_poly.type
_entity_poly.pdbx_seq_one_letter_code
_entity_poly.pdbx_strand_id
1 'polypeptide(L)'
;KFWRCKKLWLCIGISSVGLMPIILFNIENNFQSISFYLISRHPWDFQSDGLFHVPTQAAIVTPFLYLAFLTAIYTLLKNIKKRGRSTILILSFSLPHLLIFLLLAPWSDSTSTTVHWPLSGYLPLLIELPLILEKFKISLAKRLSMRRAKQLVLLIPGIGFIGTVSAILLIGSQSLQNELQPLIGRGLLSTKMAGWNDFSLTTSTILKESFPDAEPLIATDNYYTAAQVQFHNVSDKVFTLDNKKAIRDGRLAQLKIWKKDEQALFATEKQEILVISEDSTLTLTEKQSFISSLCAQVSELKPIKSLVLFEGDKVFSFYRGIMPGNDSNNLHTCPYPARAWLDTPKQKQIIKDNILISGWAFAPEAGVEEININIDGVNFGIASYGRNRPDVVSALNAFSDPNAPKLGFEFQLDPKILEKGRHRLLINIKGPGEIMTQIPERIFYTR
;
A
#
# COMPACT_ATOMS: atom_id res chain seq x y z
N LYS A 1 20.85 -44.57 -6.10
CA LYS A 1 20.56 -45.40 -4.90
C LYS A 1 19.40 -44.85 -4.06
N PHE A 2 19.30 -43.53 -3.82
CA PHE A 2 18.19 -42.91 -3.06
C PHE A 2 16.80 -43.08 -3.71
N TRP A 3 16.66 -42.86 -5.02
CA TRP A 3 15.40 -43.09 -5.77
C TRP A 3 14.90 -44.54 -5.78
N ARG A 4 15.70 -45.50 -5.29
CA ARG A 4 15.28 -46.91 -5.11
C ARG A 4 14.85 -47.22 -3.67
N CYS A 5 14.90 -46.25 -2.76
CA CYS A 5 14.54 -46.44 -1.36
C CYS A 5 13.02 -46.42 -1.19
N LYS A 6 12.41 -47.56 -0.83
CA LYS A 6 10.96 -47.66 -0.60
C LYS A 6 10.45 -46.69 0.48
N LYS A 7 11.24 -46.48 1.54
CA LYS A 7 10.88 -45.54 2.62
C LYS A 7 10.78 -44.10 2.13
N LEU A 8 11.64 -43.69 1.18
CA LEU A 8 11.57 -42.34 0.59
C LEU A 8 10.24 -42.15 -0.14
N TRP A 9 9.86 -43.09 -0.99
CA TRP A 9 8.60 -43.02 -1.73
C TRP A 9 7.38 -43.08 -0.81
N LEU A 10 7.43 -43.85 0.27
CA LEU A 10 6.39 -43.85 1.29
C LEU A 10 6.27 -42.47 1.96
N CYS A 11 7.39 -41.86 2.36
CA CYS A 11 7.39 -40.51 2.92
C CYS A 11 6.86 -39.47 1.91
N ILE A 12 7.30 -39.51 0.65
CA ILE A 12 6.79 -38.62 -0.40
C ILE A 12 5.28 -38.81 -0.58
N GLY A 13 4.80 -40.06 -0.61
CA GLY A 13 3.37 -40.38 -0.71
C GLY A 13 2.58 -39.77 0.44
N ILE A 14 3.01 -40.00 1.69
CA ILE A 14 2.38 -39.41 2.89
C ILE A 14 2.44 -37.88 2.85
N SER A 15 3.58 -37.28 2.53
CA SER A 15 3.73 -35.82 2.41
C SER A 15 2.84 -35.24 1.31
N SER A 16 2.64 -35.95 0.21
CA SER A 16 1.81 -35.51 -0.91
C SER A 16 0.33 -35.49 -0.55
N VAL A 17 -0.13 -36.30 0.42
CA VAL A 17 -1.50 -36.19 0.96
C VAL A 17 -1.73 -34.81 1.58
N GLY A 18 -0.69 -34.17 2.13
CA GLY A 18 -0.76 -32.79 2.61
C GLY A 18 -1.12 -31.76 1.51
N LEU A 19 -0.95 -32.10 0.24
CA LEU A 19 -1.37 -31.29 -0.91
C LEU A 19 -2.80 -31.59 -1.37
N MET A 20 -3.47 -32.60 -0.81
CA MET A 20 -4.82 -32.96 -1.21
C MET A 20 -5.82 -31.80 -1.07
N PRO A 21 -5.83 -31.00 0.01
CA PRO A 21 -6.75 -29.86 0.10
C PRO A 21 -6.58 -28.84 -1.02
N ILE A 22 -5.34 -28.51 -1.40
CA ILE A 22 -5.09 -27.53 -2.49
C ILE A 22 -5.41 -28.12 -3.86
N ILE A 23 -5.18 -29.41 -4.07
CA ILE A 23 -5.52 -30.12 -5.31
C ILE A 23 -7.04 -30.17 -5.48
N LEU A 24 -7.77 -30.62 -4.46
CA LEU A 24 -9.23 -30.69 -4.49
C LEU A 24 -9.86 -29.32 -4.69
N PHE A 25 -9.40 -28.30 -3.95
CA PHE A 25 -9.87 -26.94 -4.12
C PHE A 25 -9.70 -26.46 -5.57
N ASN A 26 -8.55 -26.73 -6.21
CA ASN A 26 -8.34 -26.35 -7.59
C ASN A 26 -9.22 -27.15 -8.57
N ILE A 27 -9.45 -28.44 -8.35
CA ILE A 27 -10.35 -29.25 -9.20
C ILE A 27 -11.78 -28.69 -9.15
N GLU A 28 -12.28 -28.37 -7.95
CA GLU A 28 -13.63 -27.83 -7.76
C GLU A 28 -13.80 -26.40 -8.28
N ASN A 29 -12.70 -25.62 -8.32
CA ASN A 29 -12.72 -24.20 -8.68
C ASN A 29 -11.97 -23.92 -9.99
N ASN A 30 -12.03 -24.83 -10.97
CA ASN A 30 -11.50 -24.65 -12.33
C ASN A 30 -10.02 -24.20 -12.37
N PHE A 31 -9.21 -24.71 -11.45
CA PHE A 31 -7.78 -24.45 -11.31
C PHE A 31 -7.41 -22.96 -11.17
N GLN A 32 -8.33 -22.11 -10.70
CA GLN A 32 -8.13 -20.66 -10.61
C GLN A 32 -6.90 -20.26 -9.77
N SER A 33 -6.62 -20.96 -8.67
CA SER A 33 -5.46 -20.65 -7.82
C SER A 33 -4.14 -21.01 -8.51
N ILE A 34 -4.04 -22.21 -9.10
CA ILE A 34 -2.83 -22.63 -9.82
C ILE A 34 -2.59 -21.75 -11.05
N SER A 35 -3.65 -21.47 -11.82
CA SER A 35 -3.58 -20.58 -12.98
C SER A 35 -3.10 -19.18 -12.59
N PHE A 36 -3.61 -18.63 -11.49
CA PHE A 36 -3.12 -17.35 -10.99
C PHE A 36 -1.62 -17.40 -10.69
N TYR A 37 -1.14 -18.31 -9.83
CA TYR A 37 0.27 -18.30 -9.42
C TYR A 37 1.26 -18.66 -10.54
N LEU A 38 0.89 -19.56 -11.44
CA LEU A 38 1.79 -20.02 -12.50
C LEU A 38 1.69 -19.21 -13.79
N ILE A 39 0.54 -18.59 -14.07
CA ILE A 39 0.28 -17.93 -15.36
C ILE A 39 0.02 -16.44 -15.15
N SER A 40 -1.01 -16.07 -14.41
CA SER A 40 -1.48 -14.67 -14.37
C SER A 40 -0.68 -13.76 -13.44
N ARG A 41 0.01 -14.32 -12.45
CA ARG A 41 0.76 -13.57 -11.43
C ARG A 41 2.00 -12.92 -12.01
N HIS A 42 2.61 -13.53 -13.02
CA HIS A 42 3.83 -13.04 -13.63
C HIS A 42 3.57 -12.72 -15.11
N PRO A 43 4.14 -11.64 -15.65
CA PRO A 43 3.99 -11.34 -17.07
C PRO A 43 4.68 -12.40 -17.95
N TRP A 44 5.70 -13.09 -17.43
CA TRP A 44 6.53 -14.05 -18.16
C TRP A 44 7.27 -13.49 -19.39
N ASP A 45 7.29 -12.17 -19.51
CA ASP A 45 8.07 -11.44 -20.50
C ASP A 45 9.47 -11.11 -19.97
N PHE A 46 10.42 -10.98 -20.89
CA PHE A 46 11.79 -10.62 -20.53
C PHE A 46 11.87 -9.18 -19.98
N GLN A 47 12.52 -9.03 -18.83
CA GLN A 47 12.74 -7.76 -18.14
C GLN A 47 14.22 -7.61 -17.77
N SER A 48 14.82 -6.51 -18.23
CA SER A 48 16.24 -6.21 -17.97
C SER A 48 16.56 -6.04 -16.49
N ASP A 49 15.59 -5.60 -15.69
CA ASP A 49 15.75 -5.41 -14.25
C ASP A 49 16.10 -6.72 -13.53
N GLY A 50 15.60 -7.85 -14.04
CA GLY A 50 15.93 -9.18 -13.52
C GLY A 50 17.40 -9.55 -13.66
N LEU A 51 18.15 -8.94 -14.58
CA LEU A 51 19.60 -9.14 -14.70
C LEU A 51 20.36 -8.59 -13.47
N PHE A 52 19.76 -7.64 -12.74
CA PHE A 52 20.30 -7.12 -11.48
C PHE A 52 19.97 -8.01 -10.27
N HIS A 53 19.46 -9.23 -10.47
CA HIS A 53 19.16 -10.13 -9.36
C HIS A 53 20.38 -10.40 -8.47
N VAL A 54 21.53 -10.75 -9.05
CA VAL A 54 22.75 -11.06 -8.30
C VAL A 54 23.25 -9.87 -7.46
N PRO A 55 23.46 -8.66 -8.01
CA PRO A 55 23.87 -7.52 -7.19
C PRO A 55 22.81 -7.14 -6.14
N THR A 56 21.52 -7.26 -6.47
CA THR A 56 20.43 -7.03 -5.51
C THR A 56 20.48 -8.00 -4.33
N GLN A 57 20.67 -9.30 -4.60
CA GLN A 57 20.82 -10.31 -3.55
C GLN A 57 22.07 -10.09 -2.69
N ALA A 58 23.19 -9.72 -3.32
CA ALA A 58 24.41 -9.39 -2.59
C ALA A 58 24.22 -8.16 -1.67
N ALA A 59 23.45 -7.16 -2.10
CA ALA A 59 23.12 -5.99 -1.28
C ALA A 59 22.24 -6.37 -0.09
N ILE A 60 21.17 -7.15 -0.31
CA ILE A 60 20.20 -7.55 0.73
C ILE A 60 20.83 -8.44 1.79
N VAL A 61 21.60 -9.44 1.37
CA VAL A 61 22.27 -10.38 2.27
C VAL A 61 23.52 -9.76 2.90
N THR A 62 23.93 -8.56 2.46
CA THR A 62 25.23 -7.92 2.65
C THR A 62 26.37 -8.58 1.83
N PRO A 63 27.23 -7.80 1.15
CA PRO A 63 28.16 -8.36 0.16
C PRO A 63 29.13 -9.42 0.69
N PHE A 64 29.62 -9.25 1.93
CA PHE A 64 30.57 -10.19 2.53
C PHE A 64 29.91 -11.48 3.03
N LEU A 65 28.68 -11.40 3.53
CA LEU A 65 27.91 -12.59 3.91
C LEU A 65 27.47 -13.36 2.64
N TYR A 66 27.09 -12.64 1.59
CA TYR A 66 26.81 -13.24 0.29
C TYR A 66 28.03 -13.99 -0.27
N LEU A 67 29.22 -13.39 -0.21
CA LEU A 67 30.48 -14.05 -0.57
C LEU A 67 30.77 -15.29 0.29
N ALA A 68 30.47 -15.23 1.59
CA ALA A 68 30.59 -16.38 2.48
C ALA A 68 29.64 -17.52 2.07
N PHE A 69 28.41 -17.21 1.67
CA PHE A 69 27.46 -18.20 1.15
C PHE A 69 27.90 -18.80 -0.19
N LEU A 70 28.41 -18.01 -1.12
CA LEU A 70 28.99 -18.54 -2.37
C LEU A 70 30.16 -19.48 -2.08
N THR A 71 31.02 -19.12 -1.10
CA THR A 71 32.14 -19.96 -0.67
C THR A 71 31.68 -21.23 0.05
N ALA A 72 30.58 -21.16 0.81
CA ALA A 72 29.93 -22.30 1.44
C ALA A 72 29.43 -23.28 0.37
N ILE A 73 28.66 -22.79 -0.62
CA ILE A 73 28.17 -23.59 -1.75
C ILE A 73 29.35 -24.25 -2.48
N TYR A 74 30.38 -23.50 -2.83
CA TYR A 74 31.58 -24.02 -3.50
C TYR A 74 32.26 -25.12 -2.67
N THR A 75 32.45 -24.89 -1.37
CA THR A 75 33.08 -25.87 -0.46
C THR A 75 32.26 -27.15 -0.33
N LEU A 76 30.93 -27.01 -0.23
CA LEU A 76 29.99 -28.13 -0.13
C LEU A 76 30.01 -28.95 -1.42
N LEU A 77 29.94 -28.30 -2.59
CA LEU A 77 30.03 -28.98 -3.89
C LEU A 77 31.35 -29.72 -4.06
N LYS A 78 32.48 -29.08 -3.74
CA LYS A 78 33.81 -29.70 -3.83
C LYS A 78 33.97 -30.93 -2.93
N ASN A 79 33.31 -30.94 -1.77
CA ASN A 79 33.43 -32.01 -0.77
C ASN A 79 32.23 -32.97 -0.74
N ILE A 80 31.36 -32.95 -1.76
CA ILE A 80 30.12 -33.72 -1.77
C ILE A 80 30.33 -35.23 -1.57
N LYS A 81 31.42 -35.78 -2.11
CA LYS A 81 31.80 -37.19 -1.95
C LYS A 81 32.37 -37.52 -0.57
N LYS A 82 32.97 -36.54 0.13
CA LYS A 82 33.68 -36.73 1.40
C LYS A 82 32.79 -36.51 2.62
N ARG A 83 31.87 -35.55 2.56
CA ARG A 83 31.03 -35.14 3.71
C ARG A 83 29.68 -35.86 3.81
N GLY A 84 29.42 -36.81 2.91
CA GLY A 84 28.30 -37.73 3.03
C GLY A 84 26.92 -37.06 2.87
N ARG A 85 25.96 -37.46 3.71
CA ARG A 85 24.53 -37.15 3.54
C ARG A 85 24.13 -35.72 3.92
N SER A 86 24.80 -35.10 4.90
CA SER A 86 24.46 -33.76 5.38
C SER A 86 24.72 -32.68 4.32
N THR A 87 25.84 -32.76 3.61
CA THR A 87 26.16 -31.86 2.50
C THR A 87 25.14 -31.96 1.37
N ILE A 88 24.73 -33.18 1.02
CA ILE A 88 23.70 -33.40 -0.01
C ILE A 88 22.37 -32.77 0.45
N LEU A 89 22.00 -32.93 1.72
CA LEU A 89 20.77 -32.34 2.25
C LEU A 89 20.80 -30.81 2.16
N ILE A 90 21.86 -30.17 2.67
CA ILE A 90 22.01 -28.69 2.62
C ILE A 90 21.91 -28.19 1.17
N LEU A 91 22.66 -28.80 0.24
CA LEU A 91 22.64 -28.39 -1.16
C LEU A 91 21.30 -28.65 -1.85
N SER A 92 20.58 -29.71 -1.47
CA SER A 92 19.28 -30.04 -2.04
C SER A 92 18.20 -29.03 -1.64
N PHE A 93 18.34 -28.36 -0.49
CA PHE A 93 17.47 -27.25 -0.12
C PHE A 93 17.97 -25.92 -0.70
N SER A 94 19.27 -25.62 -0.55
CA SER A 94 19.81 -24.32 -0.94
C SER A 94 19.82 -24.08 -2.45
N LEU A 95 20.35 -25.00 -3.26
CA LEU A 95 20.56 -24.74 -4.68
C LEU A 95 19.26 -24.59 -5.47
N PRO A 96 18.23 -25.44 -5.33
CA PRO A 96 16.99 -25.27 -6.09
C PRO A 96 16.32 -23.93 -5.83
N HIS A 97 16.28 -23.46 -4.57
CA HIS A 97 15.67 -22.18 -4.22
C HIS A 97 16.49 -20.99 -4.74
N LEU A 98 17.82 -21.01 -4.63
CA LEU A 98 18.63 -19.91 -5.18
C LEU A 98 18.59 -19.89 -6.71
N LEU A 99 18.66 -21.06 -7.35
CA LEU A 99 18.68 -21.17 -8.80
C LEU A 99 17.33 -20.84 -9.42
N ILE A 100 16.20 -21.24 -8.84
CA ILE A 100 14.88 -20.93 -9.41
C ILE A 100 14.66 -19.42 -9.47
N PHE A 101 15.00 -18.68 -8.42
CA PHE A 101 14.84 -17.22 -8.42
C PHE A 101 15.90 -16.53 -9.28
N LEU A 102 17.14 -17.04 -9.32
CA LEU A 102 18.16 -16.51 -10.22
C LEU A 102 17.76 -16.69 -11.70
N LEU A 103 17.27 -17.87 -12.05
CA LEU A 103 16.90 -18.22 -13.41
C LEU A 103 15.58 -17.60 -13.83
N LEU A 104 14.62 -17.37 -12.93
CA LEU A 104 13.34 -16.77 -13.30
C LEU A 104 13.34 -15.24 -13.17
N ALA A 105 14.34 -14.64 -12.52
CA ALA A 105 14.36 -13.18 -12.31
C ALA A 105 14.19 -12.36 -13.60
N PRO A 106 14.84 -12.68 -14.74
CA PRO A 106 14.60 -11.95 -15.99
C PRO A 106 13.22 -12.15 -16.61
N TRP A 107 12.41 -13.08 -16.13
CA TRP A 107 11.06 -13.38 -16.65
C TRP A 107 9.96 -13.00 -15.66
N SER A 108 10.30 -12.23 -14.63
CA SER A 108 9.40 -11.87 -13.55
C SER A 108 9.54 -10.40 -13.21
N ASP A 109 8.45 -9.76 -12.79
CA ASP A 109 8.48 -8.37 -12.39
C ASP A 109 8.71 -8.18 -10.88
N SER A 110 9.14 -6.98 -10.51
CA SER A 110 9.46 -6.57 -9.13
C SER A 110 8.24 -6.39 -8.23
N THR A 111 7.03 -6.37 -8.79
CA THR A 111 5.78 -6.30 -8.03
C THR A 111 5.24 -7.69 -7.67
N SER A 112 5.59 -8.71 -8.48
CA SER A 112 5.11 -10.07 -8.35
C SER A 112 6.12 -10.99 -7.69
N THR A 113 7.41 -10.71 -7.83
CA THR A 113 8.50 -11.38 -7.11
C THR A 113 9.14 -10.44 -6.10
N THR A 114 9.28 -10.91 -4.86
CA THR A 114 9.88 -10.09 -3.81
C THR A 114 11.33 -10.50 -3.57
N VAL A 115 12.15 -9.50 -3.27
CA VAL A 115 13.60 -9.66 -3.17
C VAL A 115 14.07 -10.57 -2.02
N HIS A 116 13.19 -10.89 -1.06
CA HIS A 116 13.49 -11.77 0.07
C HIS A 116 13.16 -13.25 -0.18
N TRP A 117 12.48 -13.59 -1.28
CA TRP A 117 12.10 -14.99 -1.57
C TRP A 117 13.27 -16.00 -1.62
N PRO A 118 14.49 -15.63 -2.06
CA PRO A 118 15.64 -16.53 -1.98
C PRO A 118 16.11 -16.89 -0.54
N LEU A 119 15.53 -16.29 0.50
CA LEU A 119 15.89 -16.52 1.91
C LEU A 119 15.90 -17.99 2.32
N SER A 120 14.93 -18.78 1.86
CA SER A 120 14.84 -20.22 2.10
C SER A 120 16.07 -20.98 1.59
N GLY A 121 16.73 -20.47 0.54
CA GLY A 121 17.96 -21.01 0.01
C GLY A 121 19.20 -20.67 0.85
N TYR A 122 19.23 -19.49 1.48
CA TYR A 122 20.33 -19.05 2.34
C TYR A 122 20.30 -19.68 3.74
N LEU A 123 19.12 -19.95 4.30
CA LEU A 123 18.99 -20.47 5.67
C LEU A 123 19.81 -21.74 5.93
N PRO A 124 19.80 -22.78 5.08
CA PRO A 124 20.63 -23.97 5.31
C PRO A 124 22.14 -23.70 5.22
N LEU A 125 22.56 -22.66 4.49
CA LEU A 125 23.98 -22.30 4.36
C LEU A 125 24.55 -21.70 5.66
N LEU A 126 23.69 -21.18 6.55
CA LEU A 126 24.11 -20.72 7.88
C LEU A 126 24.76 -21.84 8.70
N ILE A 127 24.43 -23.12 8.44
CA ILE A 127 25.05 -24.27 9.11
C ILE A 127 26.54 -24.37 8.74
N GLU A 128 26.90 -24.07 7.49
CA GLU A 128 28.28 -24.13 7.00
C GLU A 128 29.06 -22.83 7.30
N LEU A 129 28.34 -21.73 7.56
CA LEU A 129 28.91 -20.39 7.74
C LEU A 129 30.06 -20.33 8.78
N PRO A 130 29.98 -20.93 9.99
CA PRO A 130 31.07 -20.87 10.97
C PRO A 130 32.39 -21.41 10.42
N LEU A 131 32.35 -22.48 9.63
CA LEU A 131 33.54 -23.05 9.01
C LEU A 131 34.13 -22.12 7.95
N ILE A 132 33.27 -21.46 7.16
CA ILE A 132 33.71 -20.50 6.14
C ILE A 132 34.33 -19.26 6.78
N LEU A 133 33.71 -18.74 7.85
CA LEU A 133 34.25 -17.63 8.62
C LEU A 133 35.61 -17.99 9.24
N GLU A 134 35.78 -19.21 9.77
CA GLU A 134 37.07 -19.69 10.28
C GLU A 134 38.15 -19.74 9.18
N LYS A 135 37.80 -20.21 7.98
CA LYS A 135 38.71 -20.19 6.82
C LYS A 135 39.08 -18.77 6.40
N PHE A 136 38.12 -17.86 6.36
CA PHE A 136 38.37 -16.45 6.07
C PHE A 136 39.31 -15.84 7.12
N LYS A 137 39.09 -16.12 8.41
CA LYS A 137 39.94 -15.66 9.50
C LYS A 137 41.37 -16.15 9.32
N ILE A 138 41.58 -17.44 9.10
CA ILE A 138 42.91 -18.04 8.89
C ILE A 138 43.59 -17.44 7.65
N SER A 139 42.84 -17.27 6.55
CA SER A 139 43.38 -16.68 5.32
C SER A 139 43.80 -15.22 5.52
N LEU A 140 42.98 -14.44 6.22
CA LEU A 140 43.22 -13.02 6.49
C LEU A 140 44.38 -12.83 7.46
N ALA A 141 44.54 -13.74 8.43
CA ALA A 141 45.66 -13.75 9.37
C ALA A 141 47.04 -14.01 8.72
N LYS A 142 47.09 -14.43 7.44
CA LYS A 142 48.35 -14.50 6.68
C LYS A 142 48.89 -13.11 6.33
N ARG A 143 48.01 -12.10 6.25
CA ARG A 143 48.36 -10.72 5.87
C ARG A 143 48.17 -9.73 7.02
N LEU A 144 47.34 -10.06 8.01
CA LEU A 144 47.01 -9.23 9.17
C LEU A 144 47.28 -10.00 10.48
N SER A 145 47.28 -9.30 11.62
CA SER A 145 47.34 -9.99 12.92
C SER A 145 46.08 -10.83 13.17
N MET A 146 46.22 -11.95 13.90
CA MET A 146 45.11 -12.82 14.28
C MET A 146 43.94 -12.07 14.95
N ARG A 147 44.26 -11.05 15.76
CA ARG A 147 43.26 -10.20 16.42
C ARG A 147 42.44 -9.39 15.40
N ARG A 148 43.10 -8.70 14.46
CA ARG A 148 42.42 -7.92 13.41
C ARG A 148 41.62 -8.82 12.47
N ALA A 149 42.18 -9.98 12.10
CA ALA A 149 41.47 -10.95 11.26
C ALA A 149 40.17 -11.46 11.93
N LYS A 150 40.22 -11.76 13.23
CA LYS A 150 39.02 -12.14 14.01
C LYS A 150 37.98 -11.03 14.03
N GLN A 151 38.39 -9.78 14.30
CA GLN A 151 37.48 -8.63 14.33
C GLN A 151 36.77 -8.43 12.98
N LEU A 152 37.52 -8.42 11.88
CA LEU A 152 36.96 -8.23 10.53
C LEU A 152 35.98 -9.34 10.14
N VAL A 153 36.27 -10.60 10.48
CA VAL A 153 35.36 -11.72 10.20
C VAL A 153 34.09 -11.64 11.04
N LEU A 154 34.17 -11.19 12.29
CA LEU A 154 33.00 -11.01 13.16
C LEU A 154 32.09 -9.87 12.69
N LEU A 155 32.61 -8.88 11.98
CA LEU A 155 31.78 -7.82 11.38
C LEU A 155 30.80 -8.36 10.33
N ILE A 156 31.11 -9.50 9.68
CA ILE A 156 30.24 -10.07 8.63
C ILE A 156 28.85 -10.41 9.19
N PRO A 157 28.70 -11.32 10.19
CA PRO A 157 27.42 -11.56 10.82
C PRO A 157 26.92 -10.36 11.64
N GLY A 158 27.82 -9.51 12.17
CA GLY A 158 27.45 -8.32 12.93
C GLY A 158 26.67 -7.29 12.09
N ILE A 159 27.14 -6.98 10.89
CA ILE A 159 26.46 -6.06 9.96
C ILE A 159 25.11 -6.66 9.52
N GLY A 160 25.08 -7.97 9.21
CA GLY A 160 23.82 -8.65 8.87
C GLY A 160 22.81 -8.61 10.01
N PHE A 161 23.25 -8.79 11.26
CA PHE A 161 22.41 -8.69 12.45
C PHE A 161 21.87 -7.27 12.64
N ILE A 162 22.74 -6.25 12.56
CA ILE A 162 22.32 -4.84 12.65
C ILE A 162 21.29 -4.52 11.56
N GLY A 163 21.55 -4.93 10.32
CA GLY A 163 20.60 -4.75 9.21
C GLY A 163 19.24 -5.41 9.47
N THR A 164 19.24 -6.62 10.03
CA THR A 164 18.01 -7.35 10.40
C THR A 164 17.24 -6.61 11.50
N VAL A 165 17.91 -6.19 12.57
CA VAL A 165 17.30 -5.42 13.66
C VAL A 165 16.76 -4.09 13.13
N SER A 166 17.51 -3.37 12.30
CA SER A 166 17.06 -2.14 11.66
C SER A 166 15.82 -2.35 10.78
N ALA A 167 15.77 -3.43 9.99
CA ALA A 167 14.60 -3.76 9.17
C ALA A 167 13.36 -4.06 10.03
N ILE A 168 13.52 -4.82 11.13
CA ILE A 168 12.42 -5.11 12.07
C ILE A 168 11.93 -3.81 12.73
N LEU A 169 12.85 -2.96 13.20
CA LEU A 169 12.49 -1.68 13.80
C LEU A 169 11.78 -0.76 12.81
N LEU A 170 12.24 -0.71 11.55
CA LEU A 170 11.62 0.10 10.49
C LEU A 170 10.24 -0.43 10.08
N ILE A 171 10.03 -1.75 10.08
CA ILE A 171 8.70 -2.32 9.81
C ILE A 171 7.77 -2.08 11.00
N GLY A 172 8.27 -2.26 12.23
CA GLY A 172 7.52 -2.08 13.48
C GLY A 172 7.19 -0.62 13.81
N SER A 173 7.97 0.33 13.29
CA SER A 173 7.75 1.77 13.53
C SER A 173 6.44 2.30 12.94
N GLN A 174 5.78 1.57 12.05
CA GLN A 174 4.43 1.90 11.55
C GLN A 174 3.38 2.00 12.67
N SER A 175 3.60 1.32 13.81
CA SER A 175 2.73 1.45 14.98
C SER A 175 2.88 2.77 15.72
N LEU A 176 4.02 3.45 15.53
CA LEU A 176 4.39 4.73 16.15
C LEU A 176 4.32 5.87 15.11
N GLN A 177 3.38 5.76 14.17
CA GLN A 177 3.27 6.68 13.05
C GLN A 177 3.10 8.14 13.52
N ASN A 178 2.25 8.37 14.53
CA ASN A 178 1.98 9.71 15.06
C ASN A 178 3.19 10.32 15.76
N GLU A 179 3.95 9.52 16.49
CA GLU A 179 5.13 9.97 17.24
C GLU A 179 6.33 10.23 16.33
N LEU A 180 6.48 9.43 15.27
CA LEU A 180 7.67 9.48 14.41
C LEU A 180 7.51 10.42 13.21
N GLN A 181 6.30 10.55 12.64
CA GLN A 181 6.07 11.36 11.45
C GLN A 181 6.51 12.84 11.61
N PRO A 182 6.34 13.51 12.77
CA PRO A 182 6.86 14.87 12.96
C PRO A 182 8.39 14.97 12.88
N LEU A 183 9.11 13.88 13.19
CA LEU A 183 10.58 13.85 13.21
C LEU A 183 11.18 13.51 11.85
N ILE A 184 10.61 12.53 11.16
CA ILE A 184 11.17 11.98 9.91
C ILE A 184 10.45 12.51 8.66
N GLY A 185 9.26 13.09 8.82
CA GLY A 185 8.42 13.57 7.73
C GLY A 185 7.48 12.51 7.15
N ARG A 186 6.72 12.92 6.15
CA ARG A 186 5.71 12.11 5.46
C ARG A 186 6.30 11.09 4.50
N GLY A 187 5.54 10.04 4.21
CA GLY A 187 5.84 9.06 3.14
C GLY A 187 7.00 8.09 3.41
N LEU A 188 7.73 8.23 4.53
CA LEU A 188 8.78 7.28 4.91
C LEU A 188 8.23 6.01 5.58
N LEU A 189 7.21 6.17 6.43
CA LEU A 189 6.57 5.05 7.12
C LEU A 189 5.36 4.55 6.31
N SER A 190 5.23 3.24 6.22
CA SER A 190 4.08 2.62 5.56
C SER A 190 2.80 2.85 6.38
N THR A 191 1.74 3.27 5.70
CA THR A 191 0.43 3.52 6.33
C THR A 191 -0.54 2.34 6.24
N LYS A 192 -0.12 1.20 5.65
CA LYS A 192 -1.00 0.04 5.41
C LYS A 192 -1.66 -0.48 6.70
N MET A 193 -0.90 -0.59 7.78
CA MET A 193 -1.40 -1.05 9.09
C MET A 193 -1.53 0.07 10.13
N ALA A 194 -1.10 1.29 9.80
CA ALA A 194 -1.22 2.44 10.69
C ALA A 194 -2.68 2.96 10.72
N GLY A 195 -3.13 3.45 11.87
CA GLY A 195 -4.42 4.13 12.04
C GLY A 195 -5.63 3.19 12.04
N TRP A 196 -5.41 1.89 12.29
CA TRP A 196 -6.49 0.91 12.22
C TRP A 196 -7.56 1.12 13.30
N ASN A 197 -7.14 1.55 14.50
CA ASN A 197 -8.04 1.87 15.62
C ASN A 197 -8.87 3.13 15.34
N ASP A 198 -8.25 4.20 14.82
CA ASP A 198 -8.93 5.45 14.50
C ASP A 198 -10.00 5.22 13.42
N PHE A 199 -9.67 4.43 12.40
CA PHE A 199 -10.61 4.02 11.37
C PHE A 199 -11.78 3.20 11.92
N SER A 200 -11.53 2.18 12.74
CA SER A 200 -12.60 1.30 13.26
C SER A 200 -13.52 2.04 14.22
N LEU A 201 -12.97 2.90 15.09
CA LEU A 201 -13.74 3.79 15.97
C LEU A 201 -14.60 4.74 15.15
N THR A 202 -14.01 5.42 14.15
CA THR A 202 -14.74 6.37 13.29
C THR A 202 -15.85 5.68 12.52
N THR A 203 -15.59 4.51 11.95
CA THR A 203 -16.59 3.72 11.21
C THR A 203 -17.73 3.30 12.13
N SER A 204 -17.42 2.83 13.34
CA SER A 204 -18.42 2.44 14.35
C SER A 204 -19.30 3.62 14.78
N THR A 205 -18.69 4.80 14.94
CA THR A 205 -19.43 6.04 15.24
C THR A 205 -20.35 6.42 14.08
N ILE A 206 -19.88 6.37 12.83
CA ILE A 206 -20.70 6.62 11.64
C ILE A 206 -21.89 5.66 11.57
N LEU A 207 -21.67 4.37 11.81
CA LEU A 207 -22.75 3.38 11.82
C LEU A 207 -23.84 3.76 12.82
N LYS A 208 -23.47 4.17 14.04
CA LYS A 208 -24.43 4.58 15.08
C LYS A 208 -25.16 5.89 14.77
N GLU A 209 -24.44 6.87 14.21
CA GLU A 209 -24.98 8.21 13.97
C GLU A 209 -25.79 8.31 12.67
N SER A 210 -25.34 7.63 11.61
CA SER A 210 -25.92 7.75 10.27
C SER A 210 -26.90 6.64 9.91
N PHE A 211 -26.89 5.51 10.64
CA PHE A 211 -27.75 4.35 10.39
C PHE A 211 -28.38 3.81 11.69
N PRO A 212 -29.23 4.60 12.38
CA PRO A 212 -29.79 4.21 13.67
C PRO A 212 -30.82 3.08 13.59
N ASP A 213 -31.52 2.95 12.46
CA ASP A 213 -32.69 2.08 12.33
C ASP A 213 -32.32 0.62 11.97
N ALA A 214 -31.28 0.45 11.16
CA ALA A 214 -30.82 -0.87 10.71
C ALA A 214 -29.33 -0.83 10.38
N GLU A 215 -28.65 -1.95 10.62
CA GLU A 215 -27.25 -2.12 10.23
C GLU A 215 -27.13 -2.17 8.69
N PRO A 216 -26.41 -1.22 8.06
CA PRO A 216 -26.26 -1.18 6.61
C PRO A 216 -25.29 -2.26 6.11
N LEU A 217 -25.29 -2.52 4.81
CA LEU A 217 -24.18 -3.23 4.17
C LEU A 217 -22.99 -2.28 4.06
N ILE A 218 -21.77 -2.80 4.19
CA ILE A 218 -20.55 -2.00 4.01
C ILE A 218 -19.90 -2.37 2.68
N ALA A 219 -19.64 -1.39 1.83
CA ALA A 219 -18.96 -1.56 0.55
C ALA A 219 -17.66 -0.74 0.52
N THR A 220 -16.55 -1.36 0.16
CA THR A 220 -15.25 -0.66 0.08
C THR A 220 -14.61 -0.74 -1.30
N ASP A 221 -13.95 0.32 -1.74
CA ASP A 221 -13.16 0.38 -2.98
C ASP A 221 -11.87 -0.45 -2.93
N ASN A 222 -11.44 -0.86 -1.74
CA ASN A 222 -10.20 -1.58 -1.48
C ASN A 222 -10.45 -2.77 -0.54
N TYR A 223 -10.05 -3.98 -0.95
CA TYR A 223 -10.31 -5.19 -0.16
C TYR A 223 -9.52 -5.22 1.17
N TYR A 224 -8.46 -4.42 1.33
CA TYR A 224 -7.77 -4.26 2.62
C TYR A 224 -8.66 -3.53 3.62
N THR A 225 -9.37 -2.50 3.18
CA THR A 225 -10.33 -1.77 4.00
C THR A 225 -11.47 -2.68 4.43
N ALA A 226 -12.01 -3.50 3.51
CA ALA A 226 -13.01 -4.50 3.85
C ALA A 226 -12.50 -5.48 4.92
N ALA A 227 -11.28 -6.00 4.75
CA ALA A 227 -10.67 -6.90 5.72
C ALA A 227 -10.46 -6.20 7.08
N GLN A 228 -10.10 -4.92 7.10
CA GLN A 228 -9.89 -4.14 8.32
C GLN A 228 -11.19 -3.94 9.12
N VAL A 229 -12.31 -3.68 8.44
CA VAL A 229 -13.66 -3.59 9.05
C VAL A 229 -13.99 -4.89 9.76
N GLN A 230 -13.79 -6.04 9.10
CA GLN A 230 -14.10 -7.35 9.67
C GLN A 230 -13.12 -7.76 10.76
N PHE A 231 -11.83 -7.47 10.59
CA PHE A 231 -10.80 -7.78 11.58
C PHE A 231 -11.07 -7.10 12.94
N HIS A 232 -11.63 -5.89 12.91
CA HIS A 232 -12.04 -5.16 14.11
C HIS A 232 -13.47 -5.47 14.58
N ASN A 233 -14.15 -6.46 13.97
CA ASN A 233 -15.54 -6.80 14.26
C ASN A 233 -16.50 -5.60 14.18
N VAL A 234 -16.26 -4.68 13.24
CA VAL A 234 -17.14 -3.50 13.04
C VAL A 234 -18.46 -3.93 12.40
N SER A 235 -18.41 -4.83 11.42
CA SER A 235 -19.58 -5.50 10.84
C SER A 235 -19.12 -6.77 10.10
N ASP A 236 -20.02 -7.74 9.98
CA ASP A 236 -19.82 -8.94 9.17
C ASP A 236 -20.34 -8.78 7.73
N LYS A 237 -21.22 -7.80 7.48
CA LYS A 237 -21.87 -7.54 6.18
C LYS A 237 -21.02 -6.66 5.27
N VAL A 238 -19.79 -7.10 5.01
CA VAL A 238 -18.78 -6.32 4.29
C VAL A 238 -18.48 -6.92 2.92
N PHE A 239 -18.52 -6.06 1.91
CA PHE A 239 -18.27 -6.33 0.50
C PHE A 239 -17.17 -5.42 -0.02
N THR A 240 -16.53 -5.83 -1.11
CA THR A 240 -15.58 -5.00 -1.83
C THR A 240 -15.98 -4.81 -3.28
N LEU A 241 -15.85 -3.57 -3.73
CA LEU A 241 -15.97 -3.10 -5.10
C LEU A 241 -14.59 -3.09 -5.80
N ASP A 242 -13.54 -3.55 -5.12
CA ASP A 242 -12.19 -3.66 -5.69
C ASP A 242 -12.15 -4.73 -6.78
N ASN A 243 -12.06 -4.28 -8.03
CA ASN A 243 -11.95 -5.14 -9.20
C ASN A 243 -10.59 -5.03 -9.92
N LYS A 244 -9.66 -4.21 -9.42
CA LYS A 244 -8.33 -4.03 -10.02
C LYS A 244 -7.26 -4.68 -9.14
N LYS A 245 -7.14 -4.19 -7.92
CA LYS A 245 -6.13 -4.63 -6.97
C LYS A 245 -6.46 -6.04 -6.46
N ALA A 246 -7.74 -6.37 -6.29
CA ALA A 246 -8.17 -7.74 -5.98
C ALA A 246 -7.81 -8.75 -7.08
N ILE A 247 -7.87 -8.37 -8.37
CA ILE A 247 -7.42 -9.23 -9.48
C ILE A 247 -5.91 -9.40 -9.45
N ARG A 248 -5.18 -8.27 -9.40
CA ARG A 248 -3.71 -8.27 -9.37
C ARG A 248 -3.14 -9.11 -8.22
N ASP A 249 -3.78 -9.04 -7.05
CA ASP A 249 -3.34 -9.76 -5.86
C ASP A 249 -3.93 -11.19 -5.76
N GLY A 250 -4.71 -11.64 -6.76
CA GLY A 250 -5.26 -13.00 -6.83
C GLY A 250 -6.39 -13.28 -5.83
N ARG A 251 -7.05 -12.21 -5.35
CA ARG A 251 -8.08 -12.27 -4.30
C ARG A 251 -9.50 -12.35 -4.86
N LEU A 252 -9.72 -11.91 -6.10
CA LEU A 252 -11.08 -11.82 -6.68
C LEU A 252 -11.81 -13.18 -6.66
N ALA A 253 -11.14 -14.27 -7.05
CA ALA A 253 -11.72 -15.61 -7.03
C ALA A 253 -12.24 -16.01 -5.64
N GLN A 254 -11.42 -15.76 -4.62
CA GLN A 254 -11.79 -16.02 -3.23
C GLN A 254 -12.96 -15.15 -2.77
N LEU A 255 -12.96 -13.86 -3.12
CA LEU A 255 -14.04 -12.94 -2.76
C LEU A 255 -15.38 -13.35 -3.39
N LYS A 256 -15.36 -13.87 -4.62
CA LYS A 256 -16.54 -14.43 -5.29
C LYS A 256 -17.07 -15.69 -4.60
N ILE A 257 -16.19 -16.62 -4.24
CA ILE A 257 -16.56 -17.82 -3.47
C ILE A 257 -17.20 -17.44 -2.13
N TRP A 258 -16.68 -16.40 -1.49
CA TRP A 258 -17.20 -15.86 -0.24
C TRP A 258 -18.45 -15.00 -0.41
N LYS A 259 -18.88 -14.72 -1.66
CA LYS A 259 -19.97 -13.79 -1.98
C LYS A 259 -19.77 -12.41 -1.33
N LYS A 260 -18.54 -11.90 -1.40
CA LYS A 260 -18.12 -10.59 -0.87
C LYS A 260 -17.66 -9.61 -1.95
N ASP A 261 -17.92 -9.93 -3.22
CA ASP A 261 -17.62 -9.08 -4.36
C ASP A 261 -18.82 -8.19 -4.75
N GLU A 262 -18.57 -7.29 -5.69
CA GLU A 262 -19.55 -6.34 -6.24
C GLU A 262 -20.87 -7.03 -6.67
N GLN A 263 -20.78 -8.17 -7.36
CA GLN A 263 -21.97 -8.88 -7.82
C GLN A 263 -22.85 -9.35 -6.65
N ALA A 264 -22.23 -9.83 -5.56
CA ALA A 264 -22.95 -10.28 -4.38
C ALA A 264 -23.58 -9.12 -3.60
N LEU A 265 -22.91 -7.96 -3.55
CA LEU A 265 -23.45 -6.76 -2.93
C LEU A 265 -24.76 -6.35 -3.61
N PHE A 266 -24.75 -6.20 -4.93
CA PHE A 266 -25.92 -5.75 -5.70
C PHE A 266 -26.98 -6.83 -5.92
N ALA A 267 -26.70 -8.09 -5.58
CA ALA A 267 -27.69 -9.16 -5.54
C ALA A 267 -28.52 -9.17 -4.24
N THR A 268 -28.11 -8.40 -3.23
CA THR A 268 -28.82 -8.31 -1.94
C THR A 268 -30.04 -7.40 -2.07
N GLU A 269 -31.13 -7.71 -1.34
CA GLU A 269 -32.35 -6.89 -1.36
C GLU A 269 -32.10 -5.45 -0.88
N LYS A 270 -33.04 -4.55 -1.22
CA LYS A 270 -32.98 -3.09 -0.98
C LYS A 270 -32.57 -2.78 0.47
N GLN A 271 -31.35 -2.31 0.63
CA GLN A 271 -30.79 -1.89 1.91
C GLN A 271 -29.99 -0.61 1.72
N GLU A 272 -29.82 0.11 2.83
CA GLU A 272 -28.86 1.18 2.90
C GLU A 272 -27.44 0.61 2.90
N ILE A 273 -26.52 1.34 2.28
CA ILE A 273 -25.12 0.97 2.22
C ILE A 273 -24.26 2.08 2.80
N LEU A 274 -23.26 1.69 3.61
CA LEU A 274 -22.14 2.54 3.96
C LEU A 274 -21.01 2.24 2.98
N VAL A 275 -20.69 3.23 2.15
CA VAL A 275 -19.57 3.14 1.21
C VAL A 275 -18.36 3.81 1.83
N ILE A 276 -17.23 3.11 1.80
CA ILE A 276 -15.94 3.58 2.33
C ILE A 276 -14.93 3.57 1.20
N SER A 277 -14.40 4.74 0.88
CA SER A 277 -13.32 4.94 -0.10
C SER A 277 -12.00 5.17 0.64
N GLU A 278 -10.98 4.33 0.43
CA GLU A 278 -9.62 4.59 0.91
C GLU A 278 -8.87 5.49 -0.08
N ASP A 279 -9.21 6.77 -0.04
CA ASP A 279 -8.76 7.82 -0.96
C ASP A 279 -7.25 7.88 -1.16
N SER A 280 -6.46 7.61 -0.11
CA SER A 280 -5.00 7.59 -0.19
C SER A 280 -4.43 6.49 -1.10
N THR A 281 -5.25 5.54 -1.53
CA THR A 281 -4.87 4.46 -2.46
C THR A 281 -5.34 4.69 -3.89
N LEU A 282 -6.09 5.76 -4.14
CA LEU A 282 -6.65 6.10 -5.44
C LEU A 282 -6.02 7.38 -6.00
N THR A 283 -5.79 7.41 -7.29
CA THR A 283 -5.61 8.69 -8.00
C THR A 283 -6.94 9.44 -8.09
N LEU A 284 -6.90 10.76 -8.34
CA LEU A 284 -8.11 11.56 -8.54
C LEU A 284 -9.03 10.97 -9.63
N THR A 285 -8.45 10.52 -10.75
CA THR A 285 -9.19 9.91 -11.86
C THR A 285 -9.81 8.58 -11.45
N GLU A 286 -9.10 7.75 -10.68
CA GLU A 286 -9.65 6.48 -10.19
C GLU A 286 -10.78 6.71 -9.20
N LYS A 287 -10.64 7.68 -8.28
CA LYS A 287 -11.74 8.07 -7.37
C LYS A 287 -12.94 8.58 -8.14
N GLN A 288 -12.75 9.42 -9.16
CA GLN A 288 -13.85 9.89 -10.00
C GLN A 288 -14.55 8.72 -10.72
N SER A 289 -13.79 7.78 -11.28
CA SER A 289 -14.34 6.58 -11.93
C SER A 289 -15.10 5.68 -10.95
N PHE A 290 -14.58 5.53 -9.72
CA PHE A 290 -15.23 4.75 -8.66
C PHE A 290 -16.58 5.37 -8.27
N ILE A 291 -16.60 6.67 -7.97
CA ILE A 291 -17.85 7.38 -7.63
C ILE A 291 -18.83 7.36 -8.79
N SER A 292 -18.37 7.54 -10.03
CA SER A 292 -19.22 7.45 -11.23
C SER A 292 -19.88 6.07 -11.37
N SER A 293 -19.09 5.00 -11.23
CA SER A 293 -19.58 3.62 -11.31
C SER A 293 -20.60 3.31 -10.21
N LEU A 294 -20.32 3.76 -8.99
CA LEU A 294 -21.21 3.55 -7.85
C LEU A 294 -22.52 4.32 -8.01
N CYS A 295 -22.45 5.60 -8.39
CA CYS A 295 -23.61 6.43 -8.68
C CYS A 295 -24.54 5.82 -9.74
N ALA A 296 -24.00 5.15 -10.74
CA ALA A 296 -24.79 4.48 -11.78
C ALA A 296 -25.56 3.26 -11.25
N GLN A 297 -25.19 2.73 -10.08
CA GLN A 297 -25.75 1.52 -9.49
C GLN A 297 -26.59 1.77 -8.24
N VAL A 298 -26.63 3.01 -7.72
CA VAL A 298 -27.39 3.38 -6.50
C VAL A 298 -28.39 4.48 -6.80
N SER A 299 -29.53 4.51 -6.09
CA SER A 299 -30.52 5.59 -6.21
C SER A 299 -30.12 6.84 -5.43
N GLU A 300 -29.21 6.75 -4.47
CA GLU A 300 -28.70 7.93 -3.80
C GLU A 300 -27.29 7.66 -3.31
N LEU A 301 -26.43 8.67 -3.35
CA LEU A 301 -25.12 8.63 -2.74
C LEU A 301 -24.81 9.99 -2.10
N LYS A 302 -24.95 10.06 -0.78
CA LYS A 302 -24.67 11.26 0.01
C LYS A 302 -23.38 11.11 0.80
N PRO A 303 -22.47 12.08 0.76
CA PRO A 303 -21.32 12.02 1.64
C PRO A 303 -21.69 12.27 3.10
N ILE A 304 -20.91 11.67 3.99
CA ILE A 304 -21.07 11.77 5.45
C ILE A 304 -19.94 12.63 6.01
N LYS A 305 -18.70 12.16 5.87
CA LYS A 305 -17.47 12.85 6.31
C LYS A 305 -16.22 12.15 5.75
N SER A 306 -15.07 12.77 5.96
CA SER A 306 -13.76 12.16 5.71
C SER A 306 -12.96 11.95 7.00
N LEU A 307 -12.13 10.90 7.04
CA LEU A 307 -11.13 10.67 8.08
C LEU A 307 -9.75 10.92 7.48
N VAL A 308 -9.04 11.92 7.98
CA VAL A 308 -7.68 12.25 7.57
C VAL A 308 -6.72 11.89 8.69
N LEU A 309 -5.80 10.96 8.43
CA LEU A 309 -4.79 10.49 9.37
C LEU A 309 -3.39 10.80 8.83
N PHE A 310 -2.44 10.92 9.76
CA PHE A 310 -1.02 11.10 9.43
C PHE A 310 -0.81 12.28 8.47
N GLU A 311 -1.49 13.36 8.83
CA GLU A 311 -1.59 14.60 8.10
C GLU A 311 -2.05 14.48 6.61
N GLY A 312 -2.59 13.34 6.18
CA GLY A 312 -3.03 13.09 4.80
C GLY A 312 -2.34 11.92 4.10
N ASP A 313 -1.36 11.26 4.74
CA ASP A 313 -0.77 10.03 4.20
C ASP A 313 -1.75 8.84 4.22
N LYS A 314 -2.86 8.98 4.97
CA LYS A 314 -3.98 8.03 4.96
C LYS A 314 -5.31 8.76 5.07
N VAL A 315 -6.17 8.59 4.08
CA VAL A 315 -7.46 9.30 4.00
C VAL A 315 -8.56 8.34 3.62
N PHE A 316 -9.69 8.44 4.33
CA PHE A 316 -10.93 7.73 4.00
C PHE A 316 -12.06 8.74 3.77
N SER A 317 -12.94 8.44 2.81
CA SER A 317 -14.21 9.15 2.63
C SER A 317 -15.37 8.18 2.83
N PHE A 318 -16.38 8.63 3.58
CA PHE A 318 -17.56 7.84 3.92
C PHE A 318 -18.80 8.42 3.24
N TYR A 319 -19.61 7.54 2.66
CA TYR A 319 -20.83 7.90 1.96
C TYR A 319 -21.98 6.99 2.40
N ARG A 320 -23.17 7.57 2.55
CA ARG A 320 -24.44 6.85 2.68
C ARG A 320 -25.01 6.63 1.29
N GLY A 321 -25.29 5.40 0.93
CA GLY A 321 -25.93 5.03 -0.32
C GLY A 321 -27.27 4.33 -0.11
N ILE A 322 -28.16 4.44 -1.08
CA ILE A 322 -29.44 3.72 -1.10
C ILE A 322 -29.49 2.86 -2.37
N MET A 323 -29.64 1.54 -2.21
CA MET A 323 -29.78 0.62 -3.35
C MET A 323 -31.06 0.90 -4.16
N PRO A 324 -31.04 0.66 -5.48
CA PRO A 324 -32.10 1.15 -6.34
C PRO A 324 -33.48 0.51 -6.08
N GLY A 325 -34.50 1.37 -6.10
CA GLY A 325 -35.92 0.99 -6.05
C GLY A 325 -36.47 0.62 -7.44
N ASN A 326 -37.72 0.13 -7.52
CA ASN A 326 -38.40 -0.05 -8.82
C ASN A 326 -38.83 1.29 -9.45
N ASP A 327 -38.79 2.39 -8.67
CA ASP A 327 -39.11 3.73 -9.10
C ASP A 327 -37.93 4.64 -8.76
N SER A 328 -37.16 5.06 -9.75
CA SER A 328 -36.19 6.15 -9.56
C SER A 328 -36.06 6.99 -10.82
N ASN A 329 -36.88 8.04 -10.83
CA ASN A 329 -36.84 9.13 -11.80
C ASN A 329 -36.51 10.43 -11.05
N ASN A 330 -35.47 10.41 -10.21
CA ASN A 330 -34.99 11.60 -9.52
C ASN A 330 -33.65 12.05 -10.12
N LEU A 331 -33.47 13.37 -10.21
CA LEU A 331 -32.21 13.98 -10.60
C LEU A 331 -31.19 13.68 -9.48
N HIS A 332 -30.21 12.81 -9.76
CA HIS A 332 -29.22 12.39 -8.77
C HIS A 332 -27.94 13.24 -8.91
N THR A 333 -27.64 14.06 -7.90
CA THR A 333 -26.34 14.74 -7.79
C THR A 333 -25.31 13.76 -7.26
N CYS A 334 -24.23 13.54 -8.00
CA CYS A 334 -23.14 12.66 -7.60
C CYS A 334 -22.04 13.41 -6.85
N PRO A 335 -21.52 12.86 -5.73
CA PRO A 335 -20.50 13.51 -4.91
C PRO A 335 -19.10 13.31 -5.48
N TYR A 336 -18.86 13.82 -6.70
CA TYR A 336 -17.56 13.75 -7.34
C TYR A 336 -16.47 14.46 -6.50
N PRO A 337 -15.22 13.94 -6.49
CA PRO A 337 -14.15 14.55 -5.71
C PRO A 337 -13.87 15.98 -6.20
N ALA A 338 -13.66 16.89 -5.24
CA ALA A 338 -13.32 18.26 -5.55
C ALA A 338 -11.93 18.36 -6.20
N ARG A 339 -11.75 19.37 -7.04
CA ARG A 339 -10.51 19.71 -7.72
C ARG A 339 -10.15 21.15 -7.40
N ALA A 340 -8.89 21.40 -7.13
CA ALA A 340 -8.41 22.75 -6.88
C ALA A 340 -6.92 22.86 -7.15
N TRP A 341 -6.48 24.11 -7.18
CA TRP A 341 -5.09 24.47 -7.39
C TRP A 341 -4.77 25.77 -6.67
N LEU A 342 -3.57 25.82 -6.09
CA LEU A 342 -3.02 27.04 -5.50
C LEU A 342 -2.25 27.82 -6.55
N ASP A 343 -2.72 29.01 -6.89
CA ASP A 343 -2.03 29.94 -7.78
C ASP A 343 -0.91 30.68 -7.04
N THR A 344 -1.18 31.13 -5.82
CA THR A 344 -0.18 31.69 -4.90
C THR A 344 -0.33 31.10 -3.48
N PRO A 345 0.78 30.93 -2.74
CA PRO A 345 2.16 31.11 -3.19
C PRO A 345 2.63 30.03 -4.17
N LYS A 346 3.68 30.33 -4.94
CA LYS A 346 4.38 29.34 -5.79
C LYS A 346 5.22 28.39 -4.92
N GLN A 347 5.52 27.21 -5.44
CA GLN A 347 6.33 26.23 -4.72
C GLN A 347 7.70 26.82 -4.37
N LYS A 348 8.08 26.72 -3.10
CA LYS A 348 9.30 27.28 -2.51
C LYS A 348 9.43 28.81 -2.64
N GLN A 349 8.33 29.53 -2.86
CA GLN A 349 8.36 31.00 -2.90
C GLN A 349 8.79 31.55 -1.55
N ILE A 350 9.66 32.57 -1.58
CA ILE A 350 10.05 33.34 -0.40
C ILE A 350 9.19 34.61 -0.38
N ILE A 351 8.44 34.79 0.70
CA ILE A 351 7.51 35.89 0.91
C ILE A 351 8.07 36.80 2.00
N LYS A 352 8.10 38.11 1.73
CA LYS A 352 8.64 39.13 2.65
C LYS A 352 7.54 39.97 3.29
N ASP A 353 6.43 40.17 2.56
CA ASP A 353 5.31 41.03 2.92
C ASP A 353 4.00 40.21 2.94
N ASN A 354 2.83 40.87 2.84
CA ASN A 354 1.50 40.25 2.89
C ASN A 354 1.41 38.92 2.11
N ILE A 355 0.95 37.87 2.78
CA ILE A 355 0.80 36.54 2.19
C ILE A 355 -0.59 36.47 1.55
N LEU A 356 -0.64 36.57 0.21
CA LEU A 356 -1.85 36.28 -0.55
C LEU A 356 -1.87 34.80 -0.93
N ILE A 357 -2.86 34.10 -0.41
CA ILE A 357 -3.18 32.73 -0.80
C ILE A 357 -4.36 32.82 -1.77
N SER A 358 -4.17 32.34 -2.99
CA SER A 358 -5.23 32.37 -4.00
C SER A 358 -5.16 31.16 -4.90
N GLY A 359 -6.27 30.90 -5.59
CA GLY A 359 -6.37 29.75 -6.46
C GLY A 359 -7.78 29.60 -7.02
N TRP A 360 -8.07 28.37 -7.45
CA TRP A 360 -9.39 27.95 -7.87
C TRP A 360 -9.75 26.60 -7.28
N ALA A 361 -11.04 26.36 -7.10
CA ALA A 361 -11.61 25.14 -6.58
C ALA A 361 -12.99 24.89 -7.21
N PHE A 362 -13.32 23.64 -7.50
CA PHE A 362 -14.64 23.23 -7.99
C PHE A 362 -14.90 21.76 -7.63
N ALA A 363 -16.15 21.39 -7.45
CA ALA A 363 -16.62 20.02 -7.27
C ALA A 363 -17.78 19.78 -8.26
N PRO A 364 -17.60 18.91 -9.28
CA PRO A 364 -18.63 18.67 -10.28
C PRO A 364 -19.97 18.30 -9.64
N GLU A 365 -21.06 18.92 -10.12
CA GLU A 365 -22.45 18.76 -9.66
C GLU A 365 -22.75 19.25 -8.24
N ALA A 366 -21.90 18.93 -7.26
CA ALA A 366 -22.10 19.26 -5.86
C ALA A 366 -21.72 20.73 -5.53
N GLY A 367 -20.71 21.27 -6.19
CA GLY A 367 -20.16 22.59 -5.87
C GLY A 367 -19.31 22.61 -4.60
N VAL A 368 -18.66 23.76 -4.38
CA VAL A 368 -17.83 24.05 -3.21
C VAL A 368 -18.58 25.01 -2.30
N GLU A 369 -18.65 24.69 -1.01
CA GLU A 369 -19.26 25.54 0.02
C GLU A 369 -18.19 26.35 0.77
N GLU A 370 -17.08 25.72 1.13
CA GLU A 370 -16.07 26.32 1.99
C GLU A 370 -14.65 25.87 1.63
N ILE A 371 -13.68 26.76 1.82
CA ILE A 371 -12.26 26.48 1.63
C ILE A 371 -11.51 26.94 2.87
N ASN A 372 -11.06 25.99 3.69
CA ASN A 372 -10.26 26.26 4.88
C ASN A 372 -8.77 26.30 4.55
N ILE A 373 -8.09 27.32 5.06
CA ILE A 373 -6.65 27.51 4.92
C ILE A 373 -5.94 26.90 6.11
N ASN A 374 -5.10 25.91 5.88
CA ASN A 374 -4.28 25.28 6.92
C ASN A 374 -2.80 25.51 6.64
N ILE A 375 -2.07 26.06 7.63
CA ILE A 375 -0.62 26.26 7.54
C ILE A 375 0.02 25.56 8.73
N ASP A 376 1.00 24.69 8.46
CA ASP A 376 1.71 23.90 9.47
C ASP A 376 0.80 23.12 10.44
N GLY A 377 -0.35 22.65 9.91
CA GLY A 377 -1.35 21.89 10.67
C GLY A 377 -2.35 22.75 11.46
N VAL A 378 -2.22 24.08 11.41
CA VAL A 378 -3.14 25.02 12.08
C VAL A 378 -4.13 25.61 11.08
N ASN A 379 -5.42 25.64 11.41
CA ASN A 379 -6.45 26.31 10.61
C ASN A 379 -6.42 27.83 10.85
N PHE A 380 -6.18 28.60 9.78
CA PHE A 380 -6.13 30.07 9.79
C PHE A 380 -7.46 30.73 9.40
N GLY A 381 -8.43 29.96 8.92
CA GLY A 381 -9.78 30.43 8.59
C GLY A 381 -10.22 30.10 7.16
N ILE A 382 -11.34 30.69 6.78
CA ILE A 382 -12.06 30.41 5.54
C ILE A 382 -11.68 31.44 4.46
N ALA A 383 -11.32 30.96 3.27
CA ALA A 383 -11.05 31.80 2.12
C ALA A 383 -12.34 32.40 1.51
N SER A 384 -12.23 33.62 0.99
CA SER A 384 -13.29 34.24 0.20
C SER A 384 -13.39 33.54 -1.16
N TYR A 385 -14.41 32.70 -1.34
CA TYR A 385 -14.69 31.99 -2.58
C TYR A 385 -15.67 32.78 -3.47
N GLY A 386 -15.68 32.49 -4.79
CA GLY A 386 -16.59 33.13 -5.74
C GLY A 386 -15.94 34.09 -6.74
N ARG A 387 -14.62 34.09 -6.88
CA ARG A 387 -13.91 34.90 -7.89
C ARG A 387 -14.08 34.30 -9.28
N ASN A 388 -14.22 35.15 -10.30
CA ASN A 388 -14.46 34.69 -11.66
C ASN A 388 -13.23 33.99 -12.26
N ARG A 389 -13.40 32.77 -12.76
CA ARG A 389 -12.36 31.91 -13.36
C ARG A 389 -12.86 31.16 -14.61
N PRO A 390 -13.29 31.88 -15.67
CA PRO A 390 -13.76 31.26 -16.90
C PRO A 390 -12.67 30.45 -17.62
N ASP A 391 -11.40 30.80 -17.40
CA ASP A 391 -10.24 30.06 -17.88
C ASP A 391 -10.21 28.62 -17.36
N VAL A 392 -10.53 28.43 -16.08
CA VAL A 392 -10.58 27.11 -15.42
C VAL A 392 -11.75 26.30 -15.94
N VAL A 393 -12.92 26.92 -16.09
CA VAL A 393 -14.12 26.26 -16.61
C VAL A 393 -13.85 25.67 -17.99
N SER A 394 -13.28 26.46 -18.89
CA SER A 394 -12.96 26.04 -20.25
C SER A 394 -11.87 24.95 -20.28
N ALA A 395 -10.77 25.15 -19.56
CA ALA A 395 -9.63 24.22 -19.59
C ALA A 395 -9.93 22.86 -18.96
N LEU A 396 -10.78 22.81 -17.93
CA LEU A 396 -11.04 21.61 -17.13
C LEU A 396 -12.45 21.06 -17.28
N ASN A 397 -13.24 21.61 -18.21
CA ASN A 397 -14.62 21.24 -18.48
C ASN A 397 -15.51 21.30 -17.23
N ALA A 398 -15.34 22.33 -16.39
CA ALA A 398 -15.99 22.45 -15.08
C ALA A 398 -17.43 23.02 -15.15
N PHE A 399 -18.11 22.86 -16.29
CA PHE A 399 -19.45 23.45 -16.53
C PHE A 399 -20.55 22.85 -15.66
N SER A 400 -20.36 21.65 -15.13
CA SER A 400 -21.31 20.98 -14.24
C SER A 400 -21.23 21.46 -12.78
N ASP A 401 -20.24 22.28 -12.42
CA ASP A 401 -20.19 22.87 -11.08
C ASP A 401 -21.22 24.02 -10.99
N PRO A 402 -22.11 24.00 -9.97
CA PRO A 402 -23.14 25.04 -9.81
C PRO A 402 -22.59 26.44 -9.56
N ASN A 403 -21.33 26.57 -9.11
CA ASN A 403 -20.65 27.83 -8.89
C ASN A 403 -19.95 28.36 -10.15
N ALA A 404 -19.89 27.61 -11.26
CA ALA A 404 -19.23 28.08 -12.47
C ALA A 404 -19.88 29.38 -13.01
N PRO A 405 -19.09 30.40 -13.43
CA PRO A 405 -17.63 30.46 -13.52
C PRO A 405 -16.91 31.02 -12.28
N LYS A 406 -17.61 31.22 -11.16
CA LYS A 406 -17.10 31.81 -9.92
C LYS A 406 -16.29 30.80 -9.08
N LEU A 407 -15.26 30.20 -9.68
CA LEU A 407 -14.49 29.09 -9.10
C LEU A 407 -13.23 29.52 -8.35
N GLY A 408 -12.91 30.82 -8.28
CA GLY A 408 -11.70 31.32 -7.64
C GLY A 408 -11.87 31.62 -6.14
N PHE A 409 -10.78 31.49 -5.39
CA PHE A 409 -10.72 31.86 -3.97
C PHE A 409 -9.50 32.72 -3.65
N GLU A 410 -9.63 33.51 -2.58
CA GLU A 410 -8.57 34.35 -2.04
C GLU A 410 -8.62 34.39 -0.51
N PHE A 411 -7.45 34.41 0.12
CA PHE A 411 -7.27 34.61 1.56
C PHE A 411 -6.02 35.45 1.79
N GLN A 412 -6.13 36.50 2.60
CA GLN A 412 -5.00 37.33 2.99
C GLN A 412 -4.57 37.00 4.41
N LEU A 413 -3.29 36.77 4.59
CA LEU A 413 -2.69 36.49 5.88
C LEU A 413 -1.56 37.50 6.16
N ASP A 414 -1.53 38.03 7.38
CA ASP A 414 -0.41 38.84 7.85
C ASP A 414 0.81 37.92 8.10
N PRO A 415 1.93 38.10 7.39
CA PRO A 415 3.13 37.28 7.55
C PRO A 415 3.69 37.31 8.98
N LYS A 416 3.41 38.35 9.78
CA LYS A 416 3.92 38.47 11.15
C LYS A 416 3.35 37.42 12.11
N ILE A 417 2.25 36.78 11.73
CA ILE A 417 1.62 35.72 12.51
C ILE A 417 2.39 34.39 12.32
N LEU A 418 3.18 34.28 11.27
CA LEU A 418 4.02 33.12 11.00
C LEU A 418 5.45 33.37 11.48
N GLU A 419 6.06 32.34 12.06
CA GLU A 419 7.50 32.36 12.37
C GLU A 419 8.33 32.48 11.10
N LYS A 420 9.58 32.91 11.20
CA LYS A 420 10.48 32.95 10.03
C LYS A 420 10.93 31.54 9.68
N GLY A 421 10.68 31.09 8.46
CA GLY A 421 11.19 29.81 8.02
C GLY A 421 10.34 29.14 6.95
N ARG A 422 10.40 27.82 6.94
CA ARG A 422 9.64 26.97 6.01
C ARG A 422 8.23 26.78 6.55
N HIS A 423 7.24 27.05 5.72
CA HIS A 423 5.83 26.78 6.00
C HIS A 423 5.23 25.84 4.98
N ARG A 424 4.24 25.10 5.45
CA ARG A 424 3.47 24.14 4.69
C ARG A 424 2.02 24.60 4.61
N LEU A 425 1.57 24.98 3.42
CA LEU A 425 0.18 25.30 3.15
C LEU A 425 -0.58 24.09 2.59
N LEU A 426 -1.77 23.87 3.14
CA LEU A 426 -2.80 22.94 2.70
C LEU A 426 -4.14 23.68 2.64
N ILE A 427 -5.01 23.26 1.72
CA ILE A 427 -6.41 23.69 1.71
C ILE A 427 -7.31 22.48 1.94
N ASN A 428 -8.32 22.65 2.80
CA ASN A 428 -9.39 21.68 2.96
C ASN A 428 -10.64 22.26 2.31
N ILE A 429 -11.14 21.55 1.30
CA ILE A 429 -12.38 21.93 0.61
C ILE A 429 -13.53 21.17 1.24
N LYS A 430 -14.60 21.88 1.59
CA LYS A 430 -15.88 21.33 1.98
C LYS A 430 -16.88 21.59 0.85
N GLY A 431 -17.43 20.52 0.30
CA GLY A 431 -18.66 20.57 -0.51
C GLY A 431 -19.88 20.15 0.33
N PRO A 432 -21.07 20.06 -0.28
CA PRO A 432 -22.25 19.53 0.39
C PRO A 432 -21.97 18.14 1.00
N GLY A 433 -22.16 18.03 2.32
CA GLY A 433 -21.99 16.78 3.10
C GLY A 433 -20.56 16.43 3.55
N GLU A 434 -19.73 17.44 3.86
CA GLU A 434 -18.50 17.29 4.68
C GLU A 434 -17.36 16.41 4.15
N ILE A 435 -17.29 16.15 2.84
CA ILE A 435 -16.09 15.53 2.25
C ILE A 435 -14.95 16.55 2.28
N MET A 436 -13.87 16.24 3.01
CA MET A 436 -12.64 17.01 2.92
C MET A 436 -11.77 16.46 1.81
N THR A 437 -11.60 17.23 0.74
CA THR A 437 -10.54 16.94 -0.23
C THR A 437 -9.32 17.76 0.12
N GLN A 438 -8.22 17.09 0.52
CA GLN A 438 -6.91 17.71 0.69
C GLN A 438 -6.20 17.81 -0.65
N ILE A 439 -5.72 18.99 -0.97
CA ILE A 439 -5.18 19.34 -2.30
C ILE A 439 -3.71 19.77 -2.16
N PRO A 440 -2.87 19.61 -3.21
CA PRO A 440 -1.43 19.44 -3.06
C PRO A 440 -0.76 20.46 -2.16
N GLU A 441 0.12 19.94 -1.31
CA GLU A 441 0.98 20.69 -0.41
C GLU A 441 1.73 21.79 -1.17
N ARG A 442 1.64 23.02 -0.66
CA ARG A 442 2.46 24.13 -1.12
C ARG A 442 3.46 24.49 -0.03
N ILE A 443 4.74 24.30 -0.31
CA ILE A 443 5.81 24.75 0.58
C ILE A 443 6.16 26.19 0.20
N PHE A 444 6.22 27.09 1.16
CA PHE A 444 6.70 28.47 0.99
C PHE A 444 7.58 28.88 2.17
N TYR A 445 8.23 30.03 2.09
CA TYR A 445 9.12 30.54 3.13
C TYR A 445 8.79 31.97 3.49
N THR A 446 8.87 32.31 4.77
CA THR A 446 8.77 33.68 5.32
C THR A 446 10.16 34.18 5.73
N ARG A 447 10.36 35.51 5.77
CA ARG A 447 11.66 36.13 6.07
C ARG A 447 11.66 37.09 7.24
#